data_AF-A0A381MZE9-F1
#
_entry.id   AF-A0A381MZE9-F1
#
_cell.length_a   1.000
_cell.length_b   1.000
_cell.length_c   1.000
_cell.angle_alpha   90.00
_cell.angle_beta   90.00
_cell.angle_gamma   90.00
#
_symmetry.space_group_name_H-M   'P 1'
#
loop_
_entity.id
_entity.type
_entity.pdbx_description
1 polymer ?
#
loop_
_entity_poly.entity_id
_entity_poly.type
_entity_poly.pdbx_seq_one_letter_code
_entity_poly.pdbx_strand_id
1 'polypeptide(L)'
;MNPNFKTTAYVILIFSTMLLSQRGGRGGFNPANMPKIGVLQGMVVDSASTNPIPYASISIINMRSNEIVTGGITDETGTFNIKEIPMGMYNVIVEFIGYEKINIGPIKLFPGDGGGVEQDLGKIAMELSAVQMKEVDVYGEIPTMIYTVDKRIFDAKKDMTLVGGTGSDALKKIPSVDVDIDGNVTLRGDGNITILLDGRPMRGDRRSMV
;
A
#
# COMPACT_ATOMS: atom_id res chain seq x y z
N MET A 1 -27.13 -0.92 -75.78
CA MET A 1 -26.61 -0.24 -74.57
C MET A 1 -27.25 -0.93 -73.37
N ASN A 2 -26.55 -1.88 -72.75
CA ASN A 2 -27.16 -2.82 -71.79
C ASN A 2 -27.33 -2.18 -70.39
N PRO A 3 -28.54 -2.20 -69.79
CA PRO A 3 -28.83 -1.56 -68.51
C PRO A 3 -28.14 -2.23 -67.31
N ASN A 4 -27.62 -3.45 -67.48
CA ASN A 4 -26.99 -4.26 -66.41
C ASN A 4 -25.55 -3.85 -66.06
N PHE A 5 -24.94 -2.92 -66.81
CA PHE A 5 -23.59 -2.42 -66.50
C PHE A 5 -23.60 -1.33 -65.41
N LYS A 6 -24.71 -0.59 -65.28
CA LYS A 6 -24.83 0.48 -64.27
C LYS A 6 -25.10 -0.08 -62.87
N THR A 7 -25.85 -1.17 -62.76
CA THR A 7 -26.15 -1.82 -61.48
C THR A 7 -24.96 -2.59 -60.91
N THR A 8 -24.16 -3.26 -61.74
CA THR A 8 -22.92 -3.92 -61.28
C THR A 8 -21.86 -2.91 -60.82
N ALA A 9 -21.78 -1.73 -61.44
CA ALA A 9 -20.90 -0.66 -60.99
C ALA A 9 -21.28 -0.08 -59.61
N TYR A 10 -22.57 0.04 -59.31
CA TYR A 10 -23.04 0.53 -58.00
C TYR A 10 -22.84 -0.47 -56.86
N VAL A 11 -22.94 -1.79 -57.12
CA VAL A 11 -22.73 -2.82 -56.10
C VAL A 11 -21.26 -2.91 -55.66
N ILE A 12 -20.31 -2.67 -56.58
CA ILE A 12 -18.87 -2.63 -56.27
C ILE A 12 -18.52 -1.40 -55.41
N LEU A 13 -19.26 -0.29 -55.57
CA LEU A 13 -19.01 0.95 -54.83
C LEU A 13 -19.50 0.90 -53.37
N ILE A 14 -20.46 0.02 -53.05
CA ILE A 14 -20.95 -0.19 -51.67
C ILE A 14 -20.08 -1.22 -50.93
N PHE A 15 -19.43 -2.15 -51.64
CA PHE A 15 -18.54 -3.15 -51.02
C PHE A 15 -17.16 -2.57 -50.62
N SER A 16 -16.73 -1.46 -51.24
CA SER A 16 -15.45 -0.82 -50.93
C SER A 16 -15.47 0.01 -49.63
N THR A 17 -16.65 0.46 -49.16
CA THR A 17 -16.75 1.29 -47.95
C THR A 17 -16.75 0.48 -46.65
N MET A 18 -16.98 -0.84 -46.72
CA MET A 18 -17.01 -1.70 -45.53
C MET A 18 -15.63 -2.25 -45.11
N LEU A 19 -14.59 -2.05 -45.94
CA LEU A 19 -13.22 -2.47 -45.65
C LEU A 19 -12.36 -1.41 -44.94
N LEU A 20 -12.88 -0.19 -44.71
CA LEU A 20 -12.25 0.82 -43.83
C LEU A 20 -13.02 0.97 -42.50
N SER A 21 -13.33 -0.14 -41.85
CA SER A 21 -13.64 -0.13 -40.41
C SER A 21 -12.83 -1.18 -39.64
N GLN A 22 -11.54 -1.34 -40.00
CA GLN A 22 -10.60 -1.87 -39.03
C GLN A 22 -10.35 -0.79 -37.97
N ARG A 23 -11.26 -0.79 -37.00
CA ARG A 23 -11.11 -0.22 -35.68
C ARG A 23 -9.77 -0.74 -35.17
N GLY A 24 -8.73 0.09 -35.28
CA GLY A 24 -7.38 -0.23 -34.82
C GLY A 24 -7.50 -0.80 -33.42
N GLY A 25 -7.08 -2.07 -33.26
CA GLY A 25 -7.06 -2.73 -31.98
C GLY A 25 -6.34 -1.81 -31.00
N ARG A 26 -7.04 -1.43 -29.93
CA ARG A 26 -6.48 -0.66 -28.84
C ARG A 26 -5.44 -1.56 -28.18
N GLY A 27 -4.22 -1.56 -28.73
CA GLY A 27 -3.07 -2.24 -28.15
C GLY A 27 -2.99 -1.77 -26.71
N GLY A 28 -3.09 -2.71 -25.77
CA GLY A 28 -3.00 -2.39 -24.35
C GLY A 28 -1.69 -1.64 -24.11
N PHE A 29 -1.79 -0.42 -23.59
CA PHE A 29 -0.63 0.40 -23.26
C PHE A 29 0.11 -0.24 -22.08
N ASN A 30 1.06 -1.12 -22.41
CA ASN A 30 1.92 -1.78 -21.44
C ASN A 30 3.09 -0.85 -21.07
N PRO A 31 3.12 -0.29 -19.84
CA PRO A 31 4.17 0.64 -19.44
C PRO A 31 5.55 0.02 -19.42
N ALA A 32 5.65 -1.30 -19.26
CA ALA A 32 6.92 -2.02 -19.27
C ALA A 32 7.64 -1.96 -20.63
N ASN A 33 6.91 -1.67 -21.72
CA ASN A 33 7.45 -1.64 -23.08
C ASN A 33 7.72 -0.21 -23.58
N MET A 34 7.63 0.81 -22.72
CA MET A 34 7.92 2.18 -23.14
C MET A 34 9.42 2.43 -23.26
N PRO A 35 9.86 3.24 -24.27
CA PRO A 35 11.26 3.63 -24.39
C PRO A 35 11.79 4.25 -23.09
N LYS A 36 12.95 3.79 -22.64
CA LYS A 36 13.65 4.28 -21.44
C LYS A 36 14.62 5.39 -21.79
N ILE A 37 14.10 6.50 -22.29
CA ILE A 37 14.90 7.64 -22.74
C ILE A 37 14.65 8.91 -21.91
N GLY A 38 13.86 8.79 -20.84
CA GLY A 38 13.56 9.89 -19.94
C GLY A 38 14.76 10.24 -19.05
N VAL A 39 14.96 11.54 -18.83
CA VAL A 39 15.97 12.09 -17.94
C VAL A 39 15.30 13.08 -16.99
N LEU A 40 15.66 13.00 -15.71
CA LEU A 40 15.20 13.91 -14.67
C LEU A 40 16.40 14.44 -13.89
N GLN A 41 16.49 15.76 -13.77
CA GLN A 41 17.57 16.42 -13.06
C GLN A 41 17.06 17.50 -12.11
N GLY A 42 17.91 17.92 -11.19
CA GLY A 42 17.63 19.01 -10.26
C GLY A 42 18.65 19.07 -9.12
N MET A 43 18.40 19.96 -8.17
CA MET A 43 19.24 20.17 -7.00
C MET A 43 18.39 20.25 -5.74
N VAL A 44 18.79 19.56 -4.68
CA VAL A 44 18.11 19.57 -3.39
C VAL A 44 18.87 20.47 -2.43
N VAL A 45 18.15 21.39 -1.79
CA VAL A 45 18.70 22.37 -0.86
C VAL A 45 17.86 22.45 0.41
N ASP A 46 18.47 22.87 1.50
CA ASP A 46 17.79 23.23 2.73
C ASP A 46 17.03 24.56 2.55
N SER A 47 15.75 24.61 2.92
CA SER A 47 14.90 25.77 2.67
C SER A 47 15.30 27.01 3.46
N ALA A 48 15.90 26.83 4.65
CA ALA A 48 16.26 27.92 5.55
C ALA A 48 17.65 28.50 5.25
N SER A 49 18.64 27.62 5.04
CA SER A 49 20.04 27.98 4.83
C SER A 49 20.43 28.04 3.36
N THR A 50 19.62 27.50 2.45
CA THR A 50 19.92 27.32 1.02
C THR A 50 21.14 26.43 0.73
N ASN A 51 21.67 25.75 1.75
CA ASN A 51 22.79 24.84 1.61
C ASN A 51 22.37 23.58 0.83
N PRO A 52 23.25 23.00 0.01
CA PRO A 52 22.97 21.73 -0.64
C PRO A 52 22.74 20.59 0.35
N ILE A 53 21.80 19.69 0.03
CA ILE A 53 21.55 18.47 0.78
C ILE A 53 22.14 17.28 0.00
N PRO A 54 23.32 16.78 0.38
CA PRO A 54 23.90 15.61 -0.26
C PRO A 54 23.27 14.31 0.22
N TYR A 55 23.32 13.28 -0.62
CA TYR A 55 22.81 11.94 -0.31
C TYR A 55 21.30 11.87 0.01
N ALA A 56 20.52 12.85 -0.43
CA ALA A 56 19.06 12.79 -0.40
C ALA A 56 18.55 11.71 -1.36
N SER A 57 17.61 10.89 -0.93
CA SER A 57 17.00 9.84 -1.73
C SER A 57 15.92 10.42 -2.63
N ILE A 58 15.95 10.03 -3.91
CA ILE A 58 14.97 10.45 -4.91
C ILE A 58 14.31 9.20 -5.47
N SER A 59 13.00 9.12 -5.33
CA SER A 59 12.17 8.01 -5.83
C SER A 59 11.22 8.50 -6.92
N ILE A 60 11.23 7.85 -8.07
CA ILE A 60 10.34 8.14 -9.20
C ILE A 60 9.21 7.10 -9.20
N ILE A 61 8.00 7.55 -8.92
CA ILE A 61 6.81 6.70 -8.76
C ILE A 61 5.90 6.88 -9.96
N ASN A 62 5.52 5.76 -10.58
CA ASN A 62 4.55 5.79 -11.68
C ASN A 62 3.17 6.17 -11.14
N MET A 63 2.55 7.23 -11.69
CA MET A 63 1.25 7.68 -11.19
C MET A 63 0.09 6.71 -11.44
N ARG A 64 0.24 5.76 -12.37
CA ARG A 64 -0.81 4.78 -12.69
C ARG A 64 -0.69 3.52 -11.82
N SER A 65 0.52 2.97 -11.65
CA SER A 65 0.71 1.76 -10.84
C SER A 65 1.02 2.05 -9.37
N ASN A 66 1.38 3.29 -9.03
CA ASN A 66 1.86 3.70 -7.70
C ASN A 66 3.09 2.91 -7.22
N GLU A 67 3.86 2.35 -8.16
CA GLU A 67 5.09 1.62 -7.90
C GLU A 67 6.31 2.51 -8.17
N ILE A 68 7.39 2.27 -7.41
CA ILE A 68 8.69 2.89 -7.68
C ILE A 68 9.24 2.27 -8.97
N VAL A 69 9.50 3.12 -9.95
CA VAL A 69 10.07 2.71 -11.24
C VAL A 69 11.59 2.73 -11.21
N THR A 70 12.15 3.79 -10.65
CA THR A 70 13.59 3.98 -10.48
C THR A 70 13.83 5.08 -9.45
N GLY A 71 15.09 5.33 -9.12
CA GLY A 71 15.49 6.36 -8.19
C GLY A 71 16.99 6.62 -8.24
N GLY A 72 17.42 7.56 -7.40
CA GLY A 72 18.81 7.94 -7.28
C GLY A 72 19.08 8.61 -5.94
N ILE A 73 20.29 9.12 -5.80
CA ILE A 73 20.71 9.94 -4.68
C ILE A 73 21.33 11.24 -5.18
N THR A 74 21.24 12.30 -4.39
CA THR A 74 22.00 13.52 -4.68
C THR A 74 23.49 13.32 -4.38
N ASP A 75 24.34 14.01 -5.14
CA ASP A 75 25.79 14.05 -4.93
C ASP A 75 26.20 15.04 -3.80
N GLU A 76 27.51 15.23 -3.58
CA GLU A 76 28.05 16.17 -2.58
C GLU A 76 27.60 17.62 -2.79
N THR A 77 27.19 17.98 -4.00
CA THR A 77 26.68 19.30 -4.37
C THR A 77 25.15 19.40 -4.28
N GLY A 78 24.49 18.36 -3.79
CA GLY A 78 23.03 18.26 -3.72
C GLY A 78 22.36 18.04 -5.08
N THR A 79 23.12 17.78 -6.13
CA THR A 79 22.60 17.63 -7.50
C THR A 79 22.25 16.18 -7.79
N PHE A 80 21.23 15.94 -8.61
CA PHE A 80 20.91 14.60 -9.11
C PHE A 80 20.66 14.60 -10.62
N ASN A 81 20.92 13.46 -11.24
CA ASN A 81 20.64 13.20 -12.65
C ASN A 81 20.25 11.72 -12.83
N ILE A 82 18.96 11.46 -12.97
CA ILE A 82 18.40 10.12 -13.13
C ILE A 82 18.04 9.92 -14.60
N LYS A 83 18.65 8.91 -15.22
CA LYS A 83 18.50 8.58 -16.64
C LYS A 83 17.71 7.27 -16.80
N GLU A 84 17.42 6.94 -18.05
CA GLU A 84 16.75 5.69 -18.44
C GLU A 84 15.35 5.51 -17.82
N ILE A 85 14.65 6.63 -17.60
CA ILE A 85 13.29 6.61 -17.09
C ILE A 85 12.36 6.24 -18.26
N PRO A 86 11.49 5.21 -18.12
CA PRO A 86 10.47 4.92 -19.13
C PRO A 86 9.59 6.14 -19.39
N MET A 87 9.09 6.31 -20.61
CA MET A 87 8.12 7.39 -20.88
C MET A 87 6.87 7.23 -20.01
N GLY A 88 6.24 8.33 -19.57
CA GLY A 88 5.10 8.25 -18.68
C GLY A 88 4.83 9.49 -17.83
N MET A 89 3.92 9.33 -16.87
CA MET A 89 3.60 10.34 -15.85
C MET A 89 4.06 9.86 -14.48
N TYR A 90 4.78 10.73 -13.77
CA TYR A 90 5.47 10.38 -12.54
C TYR A 90 5.23 11.38 -11.43
N ASN A 91 5.23 10.87 -10.20
CA ASN A 91 5.48 11.65 -9.00
C ASN A 91 6.92 11.39 -8.56
N VAL A 92 7.60 12.43 -8.12
CA VAL A 92 8.98 12.38 -7.63
C VAL A 92 8.94 12.65 -6.15
N ILE A 93 9.45 11.71 -5.39
CA ILE A 93 9.54 11.80 -3.94
C ILE A 93 10.99 12.06 -3.56
N VAL A 94 11.21 13.08 -2.73
CA VAL A 94 12.53 13.41 -2.18
C VAL A 94 12.49 13.23 -0.67
N GLU A 95 13.43 12.44 -0.15
CA GLU A 95 13.53 12.09 1.27
C GLU A 95 14.97 12.24 1.76
N PHE A 96 15.12 12.85 2.93
CA PHE A 96 16.37 12.90 3.65
C PHE A 96 16.09 12.91 5.16
N ILE A 97 16.98 12.31 5.95
CA ILE A 97 16.78 12.15 7.38
C ILE A 97 16.72 13.52 8.05
N GLY A 98 15.68 13.76 8.86
CA GLY A 98 15.47 15.03 9.55
C GLY A 98 14.78 16.11 8.70
N TYR A 99 14.36 15.79 7.48
CA TYR A 99 13.62 16.70 6.60
C TYR A 99 12.23 16.18 6.27
N GLU A 100 11.31 17.09 5.97
CA GLU A 100 9.99 16.71 5.49
C GLU A 100 10.06 16.10 4.08
N LYS A 101 9.31 15.01 3.90
CA LYS A 101 9.18 14.32 2.63
C LYS A 101 8.46 15.21 1.61
N ILE A 102 9.09 15.47 0.47
CA ILE A 102 8.49 16.25 -0.61
C ILE A 102 7.99 15.32 -1.70
N ASN A 103 6.78 15.61 -2.21
CA ASN A 103 6.22 14.96 -3.39
C ASN A 103 5.99 15.99 -4.50
N ILE A 104 6.65 15.80 -5.63
CA ILE A 104 6.66 16.70 -6.78
C ILE A 104 6.00 15.98 -7.96
N GLY A 105 4.94 16.56 -8.51
CA GLY A 105 4.28 16.01 -9.68
C GLY A 105 3.02 16.78 -10.06
N PRO A 106 2.42 16.48 -11.22
CA PRO A 106 2.83 15.41 -12.14
C PRO A 106 4.00 15.82 -13.06
N ILE A 107 5.01 14.96 -13.17
CA ILE A 107 6.09 15.09 -14.16
C ILE A 107 5.74 14.26 -15.39
N LYS A 108 5.75 14.89 -16.56
CA LYS A 108 5.43 14.27 -17.84
C LYS A 108 6.72 14.03 -18.62
N LEU A 109 7.05 12.77 -18.88
CA LEU A 109 8.18 12.39 -19.74
C LEU A 109 7.61 11.78 -21.02
N PHE A 110 7.40 12.61 -22.03
CA PHE A 110 6.87 12.21 -23.34
C PHE A 110 7.61 12.95 -24.46
N PRO A 111 7.85 12.31 -25.61
CA PRO A 111 8.44 13.00 -26.75
C PRO A 111 7.38 13.92 -27.38
N GLY A 112 7.74 15.17 -27.67
CA GLY A 112 6.86 16.17 -28.28
C GLY A 112 6.51 17.34 -27.36
N ASP A 113 5.61 18.21 -27.84
CA ASP A 113 5.27 19.46 -27.17
C ASP A 113 4.59 19.23 -25.82
N GLY A 114 5.11 19.91 -24.79
CA GLY A 114 4.53 19.96 -23.45
C GLY A 114 5.01 18.90 -22.44
N GLY A 115 5.96 18.03 -22.81
CA GLY A 115 6.50 16.98 -21.93
C GLY A 115 8.01 16.88 -21.92
N GLY A 116 8.67 16.94 -23.08
CA GLY A 116 10.11 16.71 -23.15
C GLY A 116 10.52 15.29 -22.71
N VAL A 117 11.66 14.83 -23.22
CA VAL A 117 12.30 13.61 -22.71
C VAL A 117 13.27 13.90 -21.57
N GLU A 118 13.60 15.17 -21.37
CA GLU A 118 14.43 15.66 -20.27
C GLU A 118 13.64 16.72 -19.49
N GLN A 119 13.64 16.60 -18.17
CA GLN A 119 12.95 17.54 -17.27
C GLN A 119 13.90 17.97 -16.15
N ASP A 120 13.95 19.27 -15.92
CA ASP A 120 14.70 19.87 -14.81
C ASP A 120 13.71 20.37 -13.76
N LEU A 121 13.80 19.82 -12.55
CA LEU A 121 12.97 20.22 -11.41
C LEU A 121 13.51 21.49 -10.71
N GLY A 122 14.64 22.01 -11.15
CA GLY A 122 15.30 23.16 -10.55
C GLY A 122 15.75 22.88 -9.13
N LYS A 123 15.57 23.88 -8.26
CA LYS A 123 15.92 23.77 -6.83
C LYS A 123 14.73 23.28 -6.03
N ILE A 124 14.90 22.14 -5.38
CA ILE A 124 13.94 21.53 -4.47
C ILE A 124 14.36 21.90 -3.05
N ALA A 125 13.62 22.81 -2.44
CA ALA A 125 13.88 23.26 -1.07
C ALA A 125 13.18 22.35 -0.06
N MET A 126 13.94 21.67 0.80
CA MET A 126 13.42 20.82 1.86
C MET A 126 13.39 21.54 3.20
N GLU A 127 12.28 21.41 3.91
CA GLU A 127 12.13 21.94 5.28
C GLU A 127 12.59 20.90 6.30
N LEU A 128 13.25 21.36 7.37
CA LEU A 128 13.59 20.49 8.50
C LEU A 128 12.28 19.97 9.12
N SER A 129 12.19 18.65 9.24
CA SER A 129 11.08 18.04 9.94
C SER A 129 11.24 18.35 11.42
N ALA A 130 10.36 19.20 11.95
CA ALA A 130 10.15 19.24 13.39
C ALA A 130 9.62 17.85 13.75
N VAL A 131 10.43 17.05 14.44
CA VAL A 131 10.07 15.71 14.89
C VAL A 131 8.84 15.81 15.80
N GLN A 132 7.65 15.87 15.21
CA GLN A 132 6.45 15.37 15.85
C GLN A 132 6.56 13.88 15.68
N MET A 133 6.99 13.22 16.76
CA MET A 133 6.71 11.80 16.96
C MET A 133 5.19 11.65 16.98
N LYS A 134 4.55 11.64 15.81
CA LYS A 134 3.36 10.82 15.64
C LYS A 134 3.88 9.42 15.82
N GLU A 135 3.67 8.93 17.03
CA GLU A 135 3.57 7.53 17.37
C GLU A 135 3.24 6.76 16.08
N VAL A 136 4.18 5.93 15.64
CA VAL A 136 3.89 4.99 14.58
C VAL A 136 2.84 4.08 15.19
N ASP A 137 1.57 4.43 15.05
CA ASP A 137 0.50 3.45 15.04
C ASP A 137 0.85 2.56 13.86
N VAL A 138 1.61 1.51 14.14
CA VAL A 138 1.69 0.37 13.26
C VAL A 138 0.26 -0.17 13.25
N TYR A 139 -0.57 0.34 12.35
CA TYR A 139 -1.78 -0.35 11.90
C TYR A 139 -1.31 -1.57 11.11
N GLY A 140 -0.65 -2.50 11.79
CA GLY A 140 -0.75 -3.89 11.44
C GLY A 140 -2.18 -4.24 11.78
N GLU A 141 -3.07 -4.26 10.79
CA GLU A 141 -4.33 -4.97 10.93
C GLU A 141 -3.97 -6.42 11.25
N ILE A 142 -3.86 -6.74 12.54
CA ILE A 142 -3.78 -8.11 13.00
C ILE A 142 -5.11 -8.72 12.56
N PRO A 143 -5.11 -9.72 11.66
CA PRO A 143 -6.34 -10.36 11.24
C PRO A 143 -7.05 -10.85 12.50
N THR A 144 -8.35 -10.58 12.61
CA THR A 144 -9.18 -10.89 13.80
C THR A 144 -9.26 -12.38 14.11
N MET A 145 -8.68 -13.24 13.26
CA MET A 145 -8.66 -14.67 13.41
C MET A 145 -7.42 -15.25 12.70
N ILE A 146 -6.51 -15.86 13.47
CA ILE A 146 -5.35 -16.59 12.93
C ILE A 146 -5.62 -18.07 13.10
N TYR A 147 -5.72 -18.79 11.98
CA TYR A 147 -5.78 -20.24 11.95
C TYR A 147 -4.37 -20.81 11.76
N THR A 148 -3.87 -21.53 12.76
CA THR A 148 -2.68 -22.38 12.63
C THR A 148 -3.09 -23.85 12.66
N VAL A 149 -2.25 -24.76 12.15
CA VAL A 149 -2.54 -26.21 12.08
C VAL A 149 -2.85 -26.80 13.47
N ASP A 150 -2.29 -26.21 14.54
CA ASP A 150 -2.37 -26.76 15.89
C ASP A 150 -3.26 -25.97 16.86
N LYS A 151 -3.51 -24.67 16.65
CA LYS A 151 -4.28 -23.83 17.61
C LYS A 151 -5.10 -22.73 16.94
N ARG A 152 -6.23 -22.40 17.60
CA ARG A 152 -7.05 -21.21 17.34
C ARG A 152 -6.85 -20.22 18.48
N ILE A 153 -6.47 -18.98 18.18
CA ILE A 153 -6.30 -17.91 19.16
C ILE A 153 -7.41 -16.88 18.91
N PHE A 154 -8.20 -16.58 19.95
CA PHE A 154 -9.26 -15.58 19.92
C PHE A 154 -8.90 -14.42 20.84
N ASP A 155 -8.93 -13.21 20.30
CA ASP A 155 -8.71 -11.98 21.07
C ASP A 155 -10.03 -11.47 21.64
N ALA A 156 -10.24 -11.71 22.94
CA ALA A 156 -11.48 -11.36 23.63
C ALA A 156 -11.65 -9.84 23.87
N LYS A 157 -10.64 -9.00 23.56
CA LYS A 157 -10.74 -7.54 23.76
C LYS A 157 -11.70 -6.84 22.80
N LYS A 158 -12.14 -7.50 21.71
CA LYS A 158 -13.05 -6.91 20.71
C LYS A 158 -14.50 -7.37 20.83
N ASP A 159 -14.83 -8.23 21.79
CA ASP A 159 -16.22 -8.65 22.01
C ASP A 159 -16.85 -7.87 23.17
N MET A 160 -17.56 -6.80 22.80
CA MET A 160 -18.25 -5.89 23.73
C MET A 160 -19.37 -6.57 24.54
N THR A 161 -19.67 -7.85 24.29
CA THR A 161 -20.65 -8.63 25.06
C THR A 161 -20.10 -9.22 26.37
N LEU A 162 -18.81 -9.06 26.66
CA LEU A 162 -18.17 -9.61 27.88
C LEU A 162 -17.85 -8.56 28.97
N VAL A 163 -18.14 -7.28 28.74
CA VAL A 163 -17.74 -6.16 29.63
C VAL A 163 -18.74 -5.96 30.80
N GLY A 164 -19.19 -7.04 31.44
CA GLY A 164 -20.13 -6.88 32.57
C GLY A 164 -20.47 -8.11 33.42
N GLY A 165 -19.86 -9.27 33.18
CA GLY A 165 -20.10 -10.48 33.97
C GLY A 165 -18.93 -10.83 34.90
N THR A 166 -19.20 -11.53 36.01
CA THR A 166 -18.17 -12.13 36.85
C THR A 166 -17.43 -13.25 36.10
N GLY A 167 -16.16 -13.52 36.45
CA GLY A 167 -15.29 -14.46 35.73
C GLY A 167 -15.87 -15.88 35.53
N SER A 168 -16.86 -16.26 36.35
CA SER A 168 -17.60 -17.53 36.24
C SER A 168 -18.47 -17.62 34.98
N ASP A 169 -18.98 -16.51 34.45
CA ASP A 169 -19.83 -16.50 33.25
C ASP A 169 -19.02 -16.66 31.95
N ALA A 170 -17.75 -16.27 31.98
CA ALA A 170 -16.83 -16.52 30.87
C ALA A 170 -16.47 -18.02 30.75
N LEU A 171 -16.37 -18.73 31.87
CA LEU A 171 -16.03 -20.16 31.91
C LEU A 171 -17.15 -21.05 31.36
N LYS A 172 -18.43 -20.67 31.53
CA LYS A 172 -19.60 -21.40 31.00
C LYS A 172 -19.70 -21.39 29.47
N LYS A 173 -19.01 -20.48 28.78
CA LYS A 173 -18.99 -20.38 27.31
C LYS A 173 -17.91 -21.27 26.66
N ILE A 174 -17.05 -21.90 27.44
CA ILE A 174 -16.03 -22.83 26.92
C ILE A 174 -16.66 -24.23 26.78
N PRO A 175 -16.83 -24.77 25.57
CA PRO A 175 -17.32 -26.12 25.41
C PRO A 175 -16.36 -27.09 26.10
N SER A 176 -16.87 -27.89 27.04
CA SER A 176 -16.20 -28.90 27.90
C SER A 176 -15.95 -28.50 29.35
N VAL A 177 -16.30 -27.30 29.80
CA VAL A 177 -16.27 -26.89 31.22
C VAL A 177 -17.69 -26.82 31.77
N ASP A 178 -17.94 -27.49 32.89
CA ASP A 178 -19.22 -27.44 33.60
C ASP A 178 -19.02 -26.82 34.99
N VAL A 179 -19.89 -25.87 35.36
CA VAL A 179 -19.80 -25.12 36.62
C VAL A 179 -21.11 -25.29 37.38
N ASP A 180 -21.03 -25.91 38.56
CA ASP A 180 -22.20 -26.15 39.39
C ASP A 180 -22.61 -24.88 40.20
N ILE A 181 -23.77 -24.97 40.86
CA ILE A 181 -24.35 -23.89 41.69
C ILE A 181 -23.48 -23.54 42.90
N ASP A 182 -22.61 -24.47 43.32
CA ASP A 182 -21.70 -24.30 44.45
C ASP A 182 -20.33 -23.73 44.02
N GLY A 183 -20.15 -23.45 42.72
CA GLY A 183 -18.95 -22.84 42.15
C GLY A 183 -17.83 -23.83 41.82
N ASN A 184 -18.08 -25.15 41.87
CA ASN A 184 -17.10 -26.14 41.46
C ASN A 184 -17.03 -26.21 39.93
N VAL A 185 -15.81 -26.13 39.43
CA VAL A 185 -15.51 -26.20 38.00
C VAL A 185 -15.02 -27.61 37.67
N THR A 186 -15.68 -28.27 36.72
CA THR A 186 -15.26 -29.57 36.18
C THR A 186 -14.92 -29.43 34.71
N LEU A 187 -13.90 -30.17 34.24
CA LEU A 187 -13.55 -30.22 32.82
C LEU A 187 -13.82 -31.64 32.32
N ARG A 188 -14.84 -31.82 31.46
CA ARG A 188 -15.25 -33.13 30.93
C ARG A 188 -15.47 -34.18 32.04
N GLY A 189 -16.12 -33.79 33.14
CA GLY A 189 -16.44 -34.69 34.25
C GLY A 189 -15.28 -35.03 35.19
N ASP A 190 -14.07 -34.49 34.97
CA ASP A 190 -12.95 -34.61 35.92
C ASP A 190 -12.88 -33.37 36.82
N GLY A 191 -12.89 -33.59 38.14
CA GLY A 191 -12.85 -32.56 39.18
C GLY A 191 -11.44 -32.23 39.68
N ASN A 192 -10.42 -32.97 39.26
CA ASN A 192 -9.02 -32.73 39.65
C ASN A 192 -8.32 -31.74 38.69
N ILE A 193 -8.87 -30.54 38.57
CA ILE A 193 -8.27 -29.47 37.78
C ILE A 193 -7.44 -28.54 38.66
N THR A 194 -6.29 -28.09 38.14
CA THR A 194 -5.44 -27.07 38.77
C THR A 194 -5.67 -25.75 38.06
N ILE A 195 -6.25 -24.78 38.77
CA ILE A 195 -6.48 -23.42 38.25
C ILE A 195 -5.28 -22.55 38.63
N LEU A 196 -4.72 -21.87 37.63
CA LEU A 196 -3.61 -20.94 37.77
C LEU A 196 -4.13 -19.51 37.53
N LEU A 197 -3.86 -18.59 38.46
CA LEU A 197 -4.06 -17.15 38.24
C LEU A 197 -2.67 -16.49 38.16
N ASP A 198 -2.39 -15.76 37.08
CA ASP A 198 -1.08 -15.12 36.83
C ASP A 198 0.13 -16.06 37.00
N GLY A 199 -0.01 -17.31 36.55
CA GLY A 199 1.05 -18.31 36.59
C GLY A 199 1.29 -18.95 37.97
N ARG A 200 0.48 -18.62 38.99
CA ARG A 200 0.57 -19.22 40.32
C ARG A 200 -0.59 -20.19 40.57
N PRO A 201 -0.34 -21.41 41.09
CA PRO A 201 -1.39 -22.35 41.39
C PRO A 201 -2.20 -21.87 42.59
N MET A 202 -3.52 -21.77 42.41
CA MET A 202 -4.46 -21.46 43.48
C MET A 202 -4.61 -22.70 44.36
N ARG A 203 -3.69 -22.87 45.32
CA ARG A 203 -3.70 -24.00 46.25
C ARG A 203 -4.24 -23.53 47.61
N GLY A 204 -5.56 -23.64 47.77
CA GLY A 204 -6.21 -23.67 49.08
C GLY A 204 -6.52 -22.31 49.71
N ASP A 205 -7.61 -21.69 49.29
CA ASP A 205 -8.74 -21.36 50.17
C ASP A 205 -9.94 -21.03 49.27
N ARG A 206 -10.95 -21.91 49.24
CA ARG A 206 -12.09 -21.86 48.31
C ARG A 206 -13.17 -20.84 48.72
N ARG A 207 -12.86 -19.91 49.64
CA ARG A 207 -13.80 -18.91 50.18
C ARG A 207 -13.52 -17.47 49.77
N SER A 208 -12.44 -17.18 49.05
CA SER A 208 -12.11 -15.80 48.65
C SER A 208 -12.61 -15.40 47.26
N MET A 209 -13.46 -16.22 46.64
CA MET A 209 -14.13 -15.92 45.36
C MET A 209 -15.64 -15.82 45.59
N VAL A 210 -16.05 -14.82 46.38
CA VAL A 210 -17.39 -14.23 46.36
C VAL A 210 -17.21 -12.73 46.32
#